data_AF-A0A356RCT3-F1
#
_entry.id   AF-A0A356RCT3-F1
#
_cell.length_a   1.000
_cell.length_b   1.000
_cell.length_c   1.000
_cell.angle_alpha   90.00
_cell.angle_beta   90.00
_cell.angle_gamma   90.00
#
_symmetry.space_group_name_H-M   'P 1'
#
loop_
_entity.id
_entity.type
_entity.pdbx_description
1 polymer ?
#
loop_
_entity_poly.entity_id
_entity_poly.type
_entity_poly.pdbx_seq_one_letter_code
_entity_poly.pdbx_strand_id
1 'polypeptide(L)'
;MKPKPFIVSPDNYAPALNVLGTKVTVLASNDATQGYEITLQQGDEGMGPPLHSHAWDESFYVLKGQIEFSYDNKTVMCLPGTLVHVPAGTVHGFRYGLGGGEMFELTGQGSMATRMFTALSKEIPPGPPDIPKVLKVLKENGVTVANQVEV
;
A
#
# COMPACT_ATOMS: atom_id res chain seq x y z
N MET A 1 21.72 14.11 1.37
CA MET A 1 21.46 15.56 1.58
C MET A 1 20.44 15.69 2.69
N LYS A 2 20.35 16.77 3.47
CA LYS A 2 19.31 16.89 4.51
C LYS A 2 17.91 17.04 3.87
N PRO A 3 16.85 16.36 4.37
CA PRO A 3 15.47 16.61 3.96
C PRO A 3 15.10 18.10 4.06
N LYS A 4 14.31 18.59 3.10
CA LYS A 4 13.80 19.96 3.06
C LYS A 4 12.29 19.97 3.34
N PRO A 5 11.74 21.01 3.99
CA PRO A 5 10.30 21.16 4.08
C PRO A 5 9.66 21.26 2.70
N PHE A 6 8.48 20.66 2.53
CA PHE A 6 7.69 20.73 1.32
C PHE A 6 6.19 20.73 1.65
N ILE A 7 5.38 21.21 0.70
CA ILE A 7 3.92 21.20 0.77
C ILE A 7 3.43 20.49 -0.48
N VAL A 8 2.52 19.53 -0.30
CA VAL A 8 1.80 18.89 -1.39
C VAL A 8 0.31 19.13 -1.17
N SER A 9 -0.35 19.76 -2.13
CA SER A 9 -1.80 19.96 -2.15
C SER A 9 -2.42 19.09 -3.24
N PRO A 10 -3.72 18.75 -3.15
CA PRO A 10 -4.42 17.98 -4.18
C PRO A 10 -4.22 18.52 -5.61
N ASP A 11 -4.20 19.84 -5.77
CA ASP A 11 -3.98 20.51 -7.07
C ASP A 11 -2.61 20.22 -7.69
N ASN A 12 -1.64 19.80 -6.87
CA ASN A 12 -0.24 19.58 -7.23
C ASN A 12 0.19 18.12 -7.07
N TYR A 13 -0.75 17.19 -6.89
CA TYR A 13 -0.42 15.77 -6.84
C TYR A 13 0.22 15.33 -8.15
N ALA A 14 1.29 14.54 -8.04
CA ALA A 14 1.73 13.75 -9.17
C ALA A 14 0.59 12.79 -9.59
N PRO A 15 0.53 12.38 -10.87
CA PRO A 15 -0.45 11.38 -11.29
C PRO A 15 -0.40 10.14 -10.42
N ALA A 16 -1.57 9.65 -9.99
CA ALA A 16 -1.65 8.44 -9.20
C ALA A 16 -1.08 7.24 -9.97
N LEU A 17 -0.33 6.42 -9.27
CA LEU A 17 0.18 5.13 -9.74
C LEU A 17 -0.98 4.13 -9.78
N ASN A 18 -1.03 3.29 -10.81
CA ASN A 18 -1.95 2.16 -10.85
C ASN A 18 -1.25 0.90 -10.32
N VAL A 19 -1.60 0.50 -9.11
CA VAL A 19 -1.04 -0.67 -8.43
C VAL A 19 -2.10 -1.76 -8.43
N LEU A 20 -2.14 -2.56 -9.50
CA LEU A 20 -3.05 -3.70 -9.65
C LEU A 20 -4.54 -3.34 -9.40
N GLY A 21 -4.97 -2.16 -9.86
CA GLY A 21 -6.34 -1.65 -9.69
C GLY A 21 -6.51 -0.67 -8.53
N THR A 22 -5.54 -0.57 -7.62
CA THR A 22 -5.51 0.46 -6.56
C THR A 22 -4.80 1.71 -7.08
N LYS A 23 -5.40 2.88 -6.87
CA LYS A 23 -4.77 4.17 -7.17
C LYS A 23 -3.93 4.60 -5.97
N VAL A 24 -2.63 4.80 -6.18
CA VAL A 24 -1.69 5.20 -5.13
C VAL A 24 -1.07 6.53 -5.50
N THR A 25 -1.36 7.57 -4.73
CA THR A 25 -0.73 8.89 -4.87
C THR A 25 0.39 9.02 -3.85
N VAL A 26 1.63 9.19 -4.31
CA VAL A 26 2.78 9.41 -3.43
C VAL A 26 2.77 10.86 -2.92
N LEU A 27 2.60 11.04 -1.61
CA LEU A 27 2.63 12.36 -0.96
C LEU A 27 4.01 12.68 -0.39
N ALA A 28 4.72 11.66 0.09
CA ALA A 28 6.10 11.77 0.55
C ALA A 28 6.85 10.46 0.23
N SER A 29 7.92 10.54 -0.56
CA SER A 29 8.81 9.40 -0.82
C SER A 29 9.97 9.36 0.18
N ASN A 30 10.61 8.19 0.32
CA ASN A 30 11.80 8.08 1.16
C ASN A 30 12.96 8.98 0.66
N ASP A 31 13.05 9.27 -0.65
CA ASP A 31 14.02 10.25 -1.18
C ASP A 31 13.80 11.66 -0.60
N ALA A 32 12.54 12.04 -0.37
CA ALA A 32 12.17 13.34 0.17
C ALA A 32 12.34 13.41 1.69
N THR A 33 12.04 12.33 2.42
CA THR A 33 11.96 12.32 3.90
C THR A 33 13.18 11.70 4.58
N GLN A 34 13.84 10.74 3.93
CA GLN A 34 14.90 9.88 4.46
C GLN A 34 14.55 9.11 5.74
N GLY A 35 13.26 8.82 5.94
CA GLY A 35 12.85 8.11 7.16
C GLY A 35 11.44 7.53 7.17
N TYR A 36 10.54 8.00 6.30
CA TYR A 36 9.18 7.46 6.20
C TYR A 36 8.60 7.72 4.82
N GLU A 37 7.62 6.96 4.39
CA GLU A 37 6.86 7.27 3.17
C GLU A 37 5.41 7.52 3.51
N ILE A 38 4.74 8.33 2.69
CA ILE A 38 3.32 8.62 2.83
C ILE A 38 2.67 8.46 1.46
N THR A 39 1.58 7.68 1.42
CA THR A 39 0.72 7.61 0.25
C THR A 39 -0.75 7.83 0.59
N LEU A 40 -1.49 8.34 -0.38
CA LEU A 40 -2.95 8.33 -0.38
C LEU A 40 -3.39 7.22 -1.31
N GLN A 41 -4.06 6.21 -0.75
CA GLN A 41 -4.56 5.07 -1.50
C GLN A 41 -6.07 5.14 -1.66
N GLN A 42 -6.54 4.82 -2.86
CA GLN A 42 -7.94 4.71 -3.21
C GLN A 42 -8.17 3.43 -4.00
N GLY A 43 -9.24 2.72 -3.70
CA GLY A 43 -9.60 1.52 -4.45
C GLY A 43 -11.10 1.32 -4.54
N ASP A 44 -11.51 0.68 -5.62
CA ASP A 44 -12.87 0.22 -5.81
C ASP A 44 -13.13 -1.01 -4.93
N GLU A 45 -14.40 -1.34 -4.73
CA GLU A 45 -14.83 -2.52 -3.98
C GLU A 45 -14.14 -3.80 -4.45
N GLY A 46 -13.68 -4.60 -3.50
CA GLY A 46 -12.99 -5.87 -3.74
C GLY A 46 -11.51 -5.73 -4.07
N MET A 47 -10.99 -4.52 -4.34
CA MET A 47 -9.57 -4.29 -4.59
C MET A 47 -8.75 -4.34 -3.30
N GLY A 48 -7.46 -4.59 -3.43
CA GLY A 48 -6.49 -4.61 -2.33
C GLY A 48 -5.49 -5.76 -2.46
N PRO A 49 -4.34 -5.69 -1.76
CA PRO A 49 -3.33 -6.72 -1.84
C PRO A 49 -3.76 -7.99 -1.09
N PRO A 50 -3.34 -9.18 -1.56
CA PRO A 50 -3.47 -10.40 -0.78
C PRO A 50 -2.60 -10.33 0.48
N LEU A 51 -2.67 -11.37 1.32
CA LEU A 51 -1.77 -11.50 2.47
C LEU A 51 -0.31 -11.46 2.02
N HIS A 52 0.47 -10.57 2.64
CA HIS A 52 1.88 -10.35 2.37
C HIS A 52 2.61 -9.86 3.63
N SER A 53 3.93 -9.77 3.54
CA SER A 53 4.79 -9.26 4.61
C SER A 53 6.00 -8.53 4.02
N HIS A 54 6.60 -7.67 4.83
CA HIS A 54 7.78 -6.88 4.51
C HIS A 54 8.53 -6.52 5.81
N ALA A 55 9.71 -5.92 5.68
CA ALA A 55 10.63 -5.66 6.79
C ALA A 55 10.51 -4.24 7.39
N TRP A 56 9.42 -3.53 7.11
CA TRP A 56 9.16 -2.19 7.65
C TRP A 56 7.83 -2.13 8.37
N ASP A 57 7.68 -1.19 9.30
CA ASP A 57 6.38 -0.93 9.90
C ASP A 57 5.47 -0.22 8.88
N GLU A 58 4.18 -0.50 8.93
CA GLU A 58 3.17 0.11 8.07
C GLU A 58 1.95 0.50 8.90
N SER A 59 1.36 1.65 8.59
CA SER A 59 0.15 2.13 9.26
C SER A 59 -0.83 2.69 8.25
N PHE A 60 -2.10 2.40 8.45
CA PHE A 60 -3.20 2.86 7.63
C PHE A 60 -4.17 3.67 8.48
N TYR A 61 -4.62 4.80 7.96
CA TYR A 61 -5.70 5.58 8.55
C TYR A 61 -6.84 5.70 7.55
N VAL A 62 -7.99 5.11 7.88
CA VAL A 62 -9.15 5.08 6.97
C VAL A 62 -9.78 6.46 6.91
N LEU A 63 -9.87 7.02 5.69
CA LEU A 63 -10.42 8.36 5.43
C LEU A 63 -11.86 8.30 4.93
N LYS A 64 -12.19 7.34 4.07
CA LYS A 64 -13.52 7.17 3.48
C LYS A 64 -13.83 5.69 3.21
N GLY A 65 -15.11 5.38 3.14
CA GLY A 65 -15.59 4.03 2.83
C GLY A 65 -15.34 3.06 3.98
N GLN A 66 -15.18 1.79 3.64
CA GLN A 66 -14.90 0.72 4.61
C GLN A 66 -13.81 -0.19 4.05
N ILE A 67 -12.83 -0.55 4.88
CA ILE A 67 -11.69 -1.35 4.46
C ILE A 67 -11.55 -2.52 5.43
N GLU A 68 -11.57 -3.73 4.88
CA GLU A 68 -11.41 -4.96 5.64
C GLU A 68 -9.93 -5.29 5.73
N PHE A 69 -9.34 -5.18 6.92
CA PHE A 69 -7.95 -5.56 7.17
C PHE A 69 -7.86 -6.97 7.71
N SER A 70 -6.86 -7.72 7.24
CA SER A 70 -6.56 -9.07 7.70
C SER A 70 -5.14 -9.15 8.24
N TYR A 71 -4.97 -9.69 9.45
CA TYR A 71 -3.68 -9.90 10.14
C TYR A 71 -3.90 -10.89 11.29
N ASP A 72 -2.88 -11.67 11.68
CA ASP A 72 -2.95 -12.62 12.81
C ASP A 72 -4.22 -13.52 12.82
N ASN A 73 -4.63 -14.03 11.66
CA ASN A 73 -5.87 -14.82 11.47
C ASN A 73 -7.16 -14.10 11.89
N LYS A 74 -7.13 -12.77 11.96
CA LYS A 74 -8.29 -11.91 12.21
C LYS A 74 -8.59 -11.13 10.95
N THR A 75 -9.87 -10.83 10.79
CA THR A 75 -10.38 -9.95 9.75
C THR A 75 -11.29 -8.93 10.41
N VAL A 76 -11.00 -7.65 10.19
CA VAL A 76 -11.68 -6.54 10.87
C VAL A 76 -12.12 -5.51 9.83
N MET A 77 -13.39 -5.15 9.84
CA MET A 77 -13.90 -4.04 9.03
C MET A 77 -13.57 -2.71 9.72
N CYS A 78 -12.77 -1.88 9.06
CA CYS A 78 -12.34 -0.59 9.56
C CYS A 78 -13.09 0.53 8.85
N LEU A 79 -13.81 1.34 9.63
CA LEU A 79 -14.56 2.52 9.18
C LEU A 79 -13.69 3.80 9.26
N PRO A 80 -14.12 4.93 8.67
CA PRO A 80 -13.37 6.17 8.71
C PRO A 80 -13.03 6.61 10.14
N GLY A 81 -11.80 7.08 10.33
CA GLY A 81 -11.25 7.43 11.64
C GLY A 81 -10.50 6.30 12.34
N THR A 82 -10.49 5.09 11.76
CA THR A 82 -9.75 3.93 12.29
C THR A 82 -8.28 3.98 11.89
N LEU A 83 -7.39 3.82 12.88
CA LEU A 83 -5.96 3.52 12.67
C LEU A 83 -5.74 2.01 12.70
N VAL A 84 -4.99 1.49 11.74
CA VAL A 84 -4.44 0.14 11.73
C VAL A 84 -2.92 0.27 11.71
N HIS A 85 -2.23 -0.38 12.64
CA HIS A 85 -0.77 -0.42 12.69
C HIS A 85 -0.29 -1.86 12.56
N VAL A 86 0.65 -2.08 11.66
CA VAL A 86 1.22 -3.38 11.32
C VAL A 86 2.73 -3.32 11.52
N PRO A 87 3.27 -4.01 12.54
CA PRO A 87 4.70 -4.12 12.74
C PRO A 87 5.41 -4.87 11.60
N ALA A 88 6.68 -4.54 11.39
CA ALA A 88 7.55 -5.25 10.46
C ALA A 88 7.52 -6.77 10.66
N GLY A 89 7.42 -7.53 9.57
CA GLY A 89 7.37 -8.98 9.57
C GLY A 89 5.98 -9.59 9.80
N THR A 90 4.97 -8.80 10.17
CA THR A 90 3.59 -9.28 10.31
C THR A 90 2.98 -9.58 8.93
N VAL A 91 2.38 -10.76 8.79
CA VAL A 91 1.59 -11.09 7.60
C VAL A 91 0.25 -10.37 7.67
N HIS A 92 -0.06 -9.58 6.65
CA HIS A 92 -1.26 -8.76 6.60
C HIS A 92 -1.74 -8.55 5.16
N GLY A 93 -2.99 -8.11 5.01
CA GLY A 93 -3.57 -7.70 3.74
C GLY A 93 -4.81 -6.85 3.99
N PHE A 94 -5.37 -6.28 2.94
CA PHE A 94 -6.63 -5.56 3.05
C PHE A 94 -7.46 -5.68 1.78
N ARG A 95 -8.76 -5.42 1.92
CA ARG A 95 -9.72 -5.36 0.82
C ARG A 95 -10.68 -4.20 1.04
N TYR A 96 -10.84 -3.34 0.04
CA TYR A 96 -11.88 -2.31 0.06
C TYR A 96 -13.26 -2.96 0.03
N GLY A 97 -14.14 -2.59 0.96
CA GLY A 97 -15.51 -3.11 1.03
C GLY A 97 -16.49 -2.38 0.13
N LEU A 98 -17.78 -2.47 0.45
CA LEU A 98 -18.89 -1.96 -0.38
C LEU A 98 -18.69 -0.48 -0.75
N GLY A 99 -18.68 -0.19 -2.05
CA GLY A 99 -18.51 1.18 -2.56
C GLY A 99 -17.06 1.71 -2.56
N GLY A 100 -16.07 0.87 -2.25
CA GLY A 100 -14.66 1.24 -2.25
C GLY A 100 -14.21 2.00 -1.00
N GLY A 101 -13.06 2.66 -1.08
CA GLY A 101 -12.56 3.47 0.02
C GLY A 101 -11.32 4.30 -0.29
N GLU A 102 -10.90 5.05 0.71
CA GLU A 102 -9.72 5.90 0.70
C GLU A 102 -9.02 5.82 2.05
N MET A 103 -7.70 5.69 2.04
CA MET A 103 -6.89 5.66 3.25
C MET A 103 -5.55 6.35 3.06
N PHE A 104 -5.02 6.84 4.16
CA PHE A 104 -3.66 7.33 4.27
C PHE A 104 -2.76 6.17 4.72
N GLU A 105 -1.67 5.92 4.01
CA GLU A 105 -0.65 4.94 4.36
C GLU A 105 0.61 5.68 4.82
N LEU A 106 1.22 5.21 5.90
CA LEU A 106 2.55 5.58 6.33
C LEU A 106 3.40 4.33 6.46
N THR A 107 4.58 4.34 5.83
CA THR A 107 5.59 3.28 6.01
C THR A 107 6.83 3.84 6.70
N GLY A 108 7.41 3.01 7.57
CA GLY A 108 8.53 3.38 8.43
C GLY A 108 9.89 3.45 7.72
N GLN A 109 10.93 3.66 8.52
CA GLN A 109 12.29 3.79 8.04
C GLN A 109 12.76 2.54 7.29
N GLY A 110 13.40 2.75 6.14
CA GLY A 110 13.90 1.66 5.29
C GLY A 110 12.83 1.03 4.39
N SER A 111 11.60 1.54 4.40
CA SER A 111 10.57 1.08 3.47
C SER A 111 10.98 1.28 2.00
N MET A 112 10.49 0.37 1.17
CA MET A 112 10.62 0.40 -0.29
C MET A 112 9.25 0.57 -0.98
N ALA A 113 8.20 0.96 -0.26
CA ALA A 113 6.83 0.92 -0.77
C ALA A 113 6.63 1.83 -2.00
N THR A 114 7.05 3.10 -1.97
CA THR A 114 6.89 4.02 -3.11
C THR A 114 7.69 3.58 -4.33
N ARG A 115 8.87 3.01 -4.12
CA ARG A 115 9.67 2.38 -5.19
C ARG A 115 8.95 1.18 -5.79
N MET A 116 8.39 0.32 -4.93
CA MET A 116 7.62 -0.87 -5.31
C MET A 116 6.36 -0.49 -6.11
N PHE A 117 5.56 0.46 -5.62
CA PHE A 117 4.37 0.96 -6.31
C PHE A 117 4.71 1.56 -7.67
N THR A 118 5.81 2.31 -7.76
CA THR A 118 6.28 2.88 -9.02
C THR A 118 6.68 1.78 -10.01
N ALA A 119 7.40 0.75 -9.55
CA ALA A 119 7.78 -0.39 -10.37
C ALA A 119 6.55 -1.17 -10.87
N LEU A 120 5.60 -1.47 -9.99
CA LEU A 120 4.36 -2.15 -10.37
C LEU A 120 3.57 -1.33 -11.40
N SER A 121 3.37 -0.03 -11.17
CA SER A 121 2.62 0.82 -12.09
C SER A 121 3.29 0.98 -13.45
N LYS A 122 4.62 0.87 -13.52
CA LYS A 122 5.38 0.95 -14.77
C LYS A 122 5.39 -0.38 -15.52
N GLU A 123 5.54 -1.49 -14.79
CA GLU A 123 5.85 -2.79 -15.38
C GLU A 123 4.61 -3.67 -15.57
N ILE A 124 3.53 -3.41 -14.83
CA ILE A 124 2.31 -4.21 -14.87
C ILE A 124 1.20 -3.37 -15.52
N PRO A 125 0.86 -3.63 -16.80
CA PRO A 125 -0.18 -2.87 -17.48
C PRO A 125 -1.57 -3.18 -16.88
N PRO A 126 -2.56 -2.29 -17.07
CA PRO A 126 -3.95 -2.57 -16.70
C PRO A 126 -4.49 -3.85 -17.36
N GLY A 127 -5.34 -4.59 -16.65
CA GLY A 127 -5.92 -5.85 -17.09
C GLY A 127 -5.47 -7.05 -16.25
N PRO A 128 -5.70 -8.29 -16.72
CA PRO A 128 -5.26 -9.49 -16.01
C PRO A 128 -3.73 -9.47 -15.82
N PRO A 129 -3.22 -9.52 -14.58
CA PRO A 129 -1.79 -9.39 -14.33
C PRO A 129 -1.02 -10.68 -14.66
N ASP A 130 0.18 -10.54 -15.21
CA ASP A 130 1.18 -11.60 -15.27
C ASP A 130 1.69 -11.89 -13.84
N ILE A 131 1.12 -12.92 -13.21
CA ILE A 131 1.38 -13.26 -11.80
C ILE A 131 2.87 -13.53 -11.55
N PRO A 132 3.59 -14.35 -12.35
CA PRO A 132 5.04 -14.49 -12.21
C PRO A 132 5.80 -13.15 -12.21
N LYS A 133 5.44 -12.23 -13.12
CA LYS A 133 6.07 -10.92 -13.17
C LYS A 133 5.75 -10.06 -11.95
N VAL A 134 4.50 -10.05 -11.49
CA VAL A 134 4.09 -9.34 -10.27
C VAL A 134 4.90 -9.84 -9.07
N LEU A 135 4.96 -11.16 -8.86
CA LEU A 135 5.70 -11.76 -7.75
C LEU A 135 7.19 -11.42 -7.80
N LYS A 136 7.78 -11.38 -9.01
CA LYS A 136 9.16 -10.95 -9.20
C LYS A 136 9.37 -9.49 -8.75
N VAL A 137 8.53 -8.56 -9.21
CA VAL A 137 8.63 -7.13 -8.85
C VAL A 137 8.45 -6.93 -7.34
N LEU A 138 7.48 -7.61 -6.73
CA LEU A 138 7.26 -7.56 -5.28
C LEU A 138 8.50 -8.02 -4.50
N LYS A 139 9.05 -9.19 -4.88
CA LYS A 139 10.23 -9.77 -4.23
C LYS A 139 11.47 -8.88 -4.36
N GLU A 140 11.70 -8.30 -5.55
CA GLU A 140 12.81 -7.37 -5.80
C GLU A 140 12.71 -6.08 -4.97
N ASN A 141 11.53 -5.77 -4.43
CA ASN A 141 11.29 -4.63 -3.55
C ASN A 141 10.96 -5.05 -2.10
N GLY A 142 11.35 -6.26 -1.68
CA GLY A 142 11.30 -6.67 -0.28
C GLY A 142 9.91 -7.10 0.24
N VAL A 143 8.94 -7.32 -0.65
CA VAL A 143 7.61 -7.82 -0.29
C VAL A 143 7.51 -9.33 -0.58
N THR A 144 7.04 -10.09 0.40
CA THR A 144 6.76 -11.52 0.26
C THR A 144 5.26 -11.76 0.36
N VAL A 145 4.65 -12.28 -0.71
CA VAL A 145 3.25 -12.71 -0.70
C VAL A 145 3.15 -14.03 0.05
N ALA A 146 2.20 -14.13 0.98
CA ALA A 146 1.94 -15.37 1.70
C ALA A 146 1.30 -16.38 0.73
N ASN A 147 1.84 -17.61 0.70
CA ASN A 147 1.23 -18.69 -0.07
C ASN A 147 -0.15 -19.01 0.52
N GLN A 148 -1.20 -19.01 -0.30
CA GLN A 148 -2.48 -19.63 0.06
C GLN A 148 -2.32 -21.15 -0.02
N VAL A 149 -1.57 -21.75 0.90
CA VAL A 149 -1.52 -23.22 1.04
C VAL A 149 -1.54 -23.54 2.53
N GLU A 150 -2.74 -23.77 3.06
CA GLU A 150 -3.14 -24.94 3.86
C GLU A 150 -4.53 -24.67 4.49
N VAL A 151 -5.56 -25.26 3.88
CA VAL A 151 -6.66 -25.93 4.60
C VAL A 151 -6.46 -27.41 4.37
#